data_AF-A0A926C5E1-F1
#
_entry.id   AF-A0A926C5E1-F1
#
_cell.length_a   1.000
_cell.length_b   1.000
_cell.length_c   1.000
_cell.angle_alpha   90.00
_cell.angle_beta   90.00
_cell.angle_gamma   90.00
#
_symmetry.space_group_name_H-M   'P 1'
#
loop_
_entity.id
_entity.type
_entity.pdbx_description
1 polymer ?
#
loop_
_entity_poly.entity_id
_entity_poly.type
_entity_poly.pdbx_seq_one_letter_code
_entity_poly.pdbx_strand_id
1 'polypeptide(L)' 'MMILIADSGSTKTAWCLVQNEQIVASVHTTGLNPYYADTPAIVAGLREQLIPALSAQTPD' A
#
# COMPACT_ATOMS: atom_id res chain seq x y z
N MET A 1 12.91 -13.17 1.63
CA MET A 1 12.63 -11.88 2.30
C MET A 1 11.38 -11.27 1.67
N MET A 2 10.48 -10.69 2.46
CA MET A 2 9.27 -10.00 1.98
C MET A 2 9.36 -8.52 2.39
N ILE A 3 9.24 -7.61 1.43
CA ILE A 3 9.34 -6.17 1.63
C ILE A 3 8.14 -5.52 0.94
N LEU A 4 7.46 -4.62 1.64
CA LEU A 4 6.44 -3.77 1.05
C LEU A 4 6.99 -2.35 0.93
N ILE A 5 7.01 -1.83 -0.28
CA ILE A 5 7.53 -0.49 -0.61
C ILE A 5 6.34 0.43 -0.88
N ALA A 6 6.37 1.63 -0.29
CA ALA A 6 5.38 2.67 -0.51
C ALA A 6 6.05 3.88 -1.18
N ASP A 7 5.52 4.29 -2.34
CA ASP A 7 5.81 5.58 -2.96
C ASP A 7 4.58 6.48 -2.80
N SER A 8 4.62 7.35 -1.80
CA SER A 8 3.45 8.10 -1.33
C SER A 8 3.46 9.56 -1.79
N GLY A 9 2.50 9.93 -2.61
CA GLY A 9 2.15 11.31 -2.94
C GLY A 9 0.90 11.81 -2.20
N SER A 10 0.53 13.07 -2.41
CA SER A 10 -0.65 13.68 -1.77
C SER A 10 -1.98 13.15 -2.31
N THR A 11 -2.03 12.68 -3.55
CA THR A 11 -3.26 12.19 -4.20
C THR A 11 -3.31 10.67 -4.31
N LYS A 12 -2.16 10.00 -4.38
CA LYS A 12 -2.05 8.56 -4.57
C LYS A 12 -0.80 8.03 -3.88
N THR A 13 -0.90 6.82 -3.35
CA THR A 13 0.25 6.03 -2.91
C THR A 13 0.34 4.78 -3.77
N ALA A 14 1.50 4.56 -4.38
CA ALA A 14 1.82 3.32 -5.09
C ALA A 14 2.49 2.35 -4.13
N TRP A 15 2.11 1.08 -4.22
CA TRP A 15 2.61 0.02 -3.35
C TRP A 15 3.19 -1.11 -4.19
N CYS A 16 4.36 -1.59 -3.80
CA CYS A 16 5.01 -2.72 -4.44
C CYS A 16 5.39 -3.75 -3.38
N LEU A 17 4.85 -4.95 -3.50
CA LEU A 17 5.22 -6.08 -2.66
C LEU A 17 6.30 -6.89 -3.36
N VAL A 18 7.46 -6.97 -2.73
CA VAL A 18 8.63 -7.70 -3.23
C VAL A 18 8.87 -8.93 -2.36
N GLN A 19 8.88 -10.11 -2.97
CA GLN A 19 9.22 -11.37 -2.33
C GLN A 19 10.36 -12.03 -3.09
N ASN A 20 11.47 -12.32 -2.38
CA ASN A 20 12.66 -12.96 -2.97
C ASN A 20 13.14 -12.24 -4.25
N GLU A 21 13.27 -10.91 -4.15
CA GLU A 21 13.73 -10.02 -5.25
C GLU A 21 12.78 -9.93 -6.45
N GLN A 22 11.59 -10.53 -6.38
CA GLN A 22 10.55 -10.45 -7.40
C GLN A 22 9.36 -9.61 -6.93
N ILE A 23 8.79 -8.81 -7.82
CA ILE A 23 7.54 -8.09 -7.56
C ILE A 23 6.39 -9.09 -7.66
N VAL A 24 5.69 -9.31 -6.55
CA VAL A 24 4.56 -10.26 -6.48
C VAL A 24 3.20 -9.56 -6.44
N ALA A 25 3.15 -8.28 -6.07
CA ALA A 25 1.95 -7.46 -6.20
C ALA A 25 2.29 -5.99 -6.41
N SER A 26 1.43 -5.29 -7.15
CA SER A 26 1.47 -3.84 -7.33
C SER A 26 0.05 -3.27 -7.18
N VAL A 27 -0.16 -2.36 -6.23
CA VAL A 27 -1.47 -1.75 -5.96
C VAL A 27 -1.36 -0.26 -5.75
N HIS A 28 -2.50 0.42 -5.80
CA HIS A 28 -2.58 1.84 -5.52
C HIS A 28 -3.68 2.12 -4.49
N THR A 29 -3.42 3.07 -3.60
CA THR A 29 -4.40 3.61 -2.65
C THR A 29 -4.47 5.13 -2.79
N THR A 30 -5.38 5.76 -2.06
CA THR A 30 -5.35 7.21 -1.84
C THR A 30 -4.00 7.66 -1.27
N GLY A 31 -3.67 8.93 -1.47
CA GLY A 31 -2.42 9.53 -0.98
C GLY A 31 -2.34 9.56 0.55
N LEU A 32 -1.19 9.14 1.08
CA LEU A 32 -0.91 9.05 2.52
C LEU A 32 0.09 10.13 2.98
N ASN A 33 0.03 11.32 2.37
CA ASN A 33 0.92 12.42 2.75
C ASN A 33 0.62 12.89 4.19
N PRO A 34 1.59 12.80 5.12
CA PRO A 34 1.39 13.16 6.54
C PRO A 34 1.03 14.63 6.78
N TYR A 35 1.29 15.51 5.80
CA TYR A 35 0.87 16.90 5.88
C TYR A 35 -0.67 17.04 5.80
N TYR A 36 -1.34 16.13 5.09
CA TYR A 36 -2.78 16.17 4.84
C TYR A 36 -3.56 15.08 5.59
N ALA A 37 -2.92 13.97 5.96
CA ALA A 37 -3.54 12.84 6.64
C ALA A 37 -2.84 12.57 7.97
N ASP A 38 -3.61 12.52 9.05
CA ASP A 38 -3.11 12.15 10.37
C ASP A 38 -2.96 10.63 10.53
N THR A 39 -2.38 10.21 11.65
CA THR A 39 -2.15 8.78 11.91
C THR A 39 -3.42 7.94 11.83
N PRO A 40 -4.57 8.32 12.45
CA PRO A 40 -5.83 7.59 12.28
C PRO A 40 -6.27 7.44 10.82
N ALA A 41 -6.21 8.51 10.02
CA ALA A 41 -6.60 8.47 8.61
C ALA A 41 -5.68 7.54 7.79
N ILE A 42 -4.37 7.60 8.05
CA ILE A 42 -3.41 6.69 7.39
C ILE A 42 -3.71 5.24 7.75
N VAL A 43 -3.94 4.93 9.02
CA VAL A 43 -4.27 3.57 9.48
C VAL A 43 -5.57 3.06 8.85
N ALA A 44 -6.60 3.91 8.74
CA ALA A 44 -7.84 3.57 8.05
C ALA A 44 -7.58 3.26 6.57
N GLY A 45 -6.82 4.10 5.87
CA GLY A 45 -6.44 3.88 4.47
C GLY A 45 -5.70 2.56 4.23
N LEU A 46 -4.79 2.18 5.14
CA LEU A 46 -4.11 0.88 5.06
C LEU A 46 -5.10 -0.28 5.23
N ARG A 47 -6.05 -0.19 6.16
CA ARG A 47 -7.02 -1.26 6.43
C ARG A 47 -8.09 -1.40 5.36
N GLU A 48 -8.60 -0.28 4.87
CA GLU A 48 -9.76 -0.25 3.98
C GLU A 48 -9.39 -0.33 2.50
N GLN A 49 -8.17 0.07 2.13
CA GLN A 49 -7.74 0.10 0.73
C GLN A 49 -6.58 -0.87 0.47
N LEU A 50 -5.49 -0.77 1.23
CA LEU A 50 -4.28 -1.55 0.94
C LEU A 50 -4.46 -3.05 1.20
N ILE A 51 -4.89 -3.44 2.41
CA ILE A 51 -5.02 -4.86 2.78
C ILE A 51 -5.96 -5.62 1.81
N PRO A 52 -7.18 -5.14 1.53
CA PRO A 52 -8.07 -5.83 0.58
C PRO A 52 -7.47 -5.93 -0.83
N ALA A 53 -6.77 -4.89 -1.30
CA ALA A 53 -6.16 -4.89 -2.62
C ALA A 53 -4.99 -5.89 -2.74
N LEU A 54 -4.22 -6.09 -1.67
CA LEU A 54 -3.14 -7.10 -1.64
C LEU A 54 -3.70 -8.52 -1.56
N SER A 55 -4.75 -8.74 -0.75
CA SER A 55 -5.40 -10.06 -0.65
C SER A 55 -6.03 -10.49 -1.97
N ALA A 56 -6.56 -9.55 -2.76
CA ALA A 56 -7.13 -9.85 -4.07
C ALA A 56 -6.08 -10.26 -5.13
N GLN A 57 -4.80 -9.93 -4.92
CA GLN A 57 -3.71 -10.21 -5.87
C GLN A 57 -2.84 -11.41 -5.52
N THR A 58 -3.04 -12.02 -4.35
CA THR A 58 -2.28 -13.20 -3.94
C THR A 58 -3.17 -14.43 -4.13
N PRO A 59 -2.86 -15.35 -5.07
CA PRO A 59 -3.53 -16.64 -5.13
C PRO A 59 -3.21 -17.45 -3.87
N ASP A 60 -4.15 -18.28 -3.40
CA ASP A 60 -3.99 -19.20 -2.26
C ASP A 60 -2.68 -20.02 -2.29
#